data_AF-A0A5C9BHY2-F1
#
_entry.id   AF-A0A5C9BHY2-F1
#
_cell.length_a   1.000
_cell.length_b   1.000
_cell.length_c   1.000
_cell.angle_alpha   90.00
_cell.angle_beta   90.00
_cell.angle_gamma   90.00
#
_symmetry.space_group_name_H-M   'P 1'
#
loop_
_entity.id
_entity.type
_entity.pdbx_description
1 polymer ?
#
loop_
_entity_poly.entity_id
_entity_poly.type
_entity_poly.pdbx_seq_one_letter_code
_entity_poly.pdbx_strand_id
1 'polypeptide(L)' 'MPRRARITSAGVPHHVVQRGHNREATFFADEDYFAYRHSLKEGAQR' A
#
# COMPACT_ATOMS: atom_id res chain seq x y z
N MET A 1 0.51 15.54 15.31
CA MET A 1 1.60 14.70 15.87
C MET A 1 2.50 14.24 14.72
N PRO A 2 3.83 14.44 14.81
CA PRO A 2 4.75 13.94 13.80
C PRO A 2 4.74 12.40 13.80
N ARG A 3 4.61 11.80 12.61
CA ARG A 3 4.70 10.34 12.46
C ARG A 3 6.17 9.94 12.57
N ARG A 4 6.47 8.90 13.35
CA ARG A 4 7.81 8.29 13.31
C ARG A 4 8.10 7.76 11.91
N ALA A 5 9.34 7.91 11.46
CA ALA A 5 9.78 7.33 10.20
C ALA A 5 9.57 5.81 10.21
N ARG A 6 9.17 5.25 9.06
CA ARG A 6 9.10 3.79 8.90
C ARG A 6 10.52 3.24 8.76
N ILE A 7 10.79 2.12 9.43
CA ILE A 7 12.05 1.39 9.28
C ILE A 7 11.98 0.57 7.99
N THR A 8 12.98 0.72 7.13
CA THR A 8 13.21 -0.13 5.96
C THR A 8 14.46 -0.97 6.21
N SER A 9 14.35 -2.29 6.03
CA SER A 9 15.46 -3.23 6.22
C SER A 9 15.54 -4.14 5.00
N ALA A 10 16.75 -4.30 4.44
CA ALA A 10 16.96 -5.08 3.24
C ALA A 10 16.63 -6.56 3.48
N GLY A 11 15.92 -7.18 2.55
CA GLY A 11 15.53 -8.59 2.63
C GLY A 11 14.37 -8.88 3.61
N VAL A 12 13.85 -7.89 4.32
CA VAL A 12 12.73 -8.06 5.25
C VAL A 12 11.44 -7.53 4.60
N PRO A 13 10.40 -8.37 4.40
CA PRO A 13 9.15 -7.91 3.82
C PRO A 13 8.37 -7.01 4.79
N HIS A 14 7.72 -5.98 4.24
CA HIS A 14 6.79 -5.14 4.99
C HIS A 14 5.37 -5.65 4.86
N HIS A 15 4.66 -5.76 5.98
CA HIS A 15 3.22 -5.96 5.95
C HIS A 15 2.53 -4.62 5.65
N VAL A 16 1.81 -4.56 4.53
CA VAL A 16 1.07 -3.36 4.09
C VAL A 16 -0.42 -3.64 4.15
N VAL A 17 -1.18 -2.70 4.71
CA VAL A 17 -2.65 -2.75 4.74
C VAL A 17 -3.20 -1.48 4.11
N GLN A 18 -4.04 -1.63 3.09
CA GLN A 18 -4.80 -0.54 2.51
C GLN A 18 -6.18 -0.46 3.18
N ARG A 19 -6.67 0.75 3.46
CA ARG A 19 -8.03 0.98 3.96
C ARG A 19 -8.69 2.08 3.16
N GLY A 20 -10.00 1.94 2.94
CA GLY A 20 -10.83 2.99 2.38
C GLY A 20 -10.96 4.19 3.33
N HIS A 21 -11.28 5.33 2.74
CA HIS A 21 -11.58 6.54 3.50
C HIS A 21 -12.83 6.32 4.37
N ASN A 22 -12.85 6.81 5.61
CA ASN A 22 -14.01 6.69 6.51
C ASN A 22 -14.63 5.28 6.64
N ARG A 23 -13.81 4.22 6.56
CA ARG A 23 -14.24 2.80 6.60
C ARG A 23 -15.04 2.35 5.37
N GLU A 24 -15.03 3.13 4.30
CA GLU A 24 -15.59 2.74 3.02
C GLU A 24 -14.81 1.58 2.40
N ALA A 25 -15.36 1.04 1.30
CA ALA A 25 -14.67 0.07 0.48
C ALA A 25 -13.31 0.62 0.03
N THR A 26 -12.32 -0.27 -0.04
CA THR A 26 -10.98 0.11 -0.50
C THR A 26 -10.90 0.18 -2.02
N PHE A 27 -11.68 -0.66 -2.69
CA PHE A 27 -11.81 -0.75 -4.14
C PHE A 27 -13.30 -0.80 -4.46
N PHE A 28 -13.71 -0.11 -5.52
CA PHE A 28 -15.10 -0.03 -5.96
C PHE A 28 -15.34 -0.87 -7.22
N ALA A 29 -14.27 -1.19 -7.94
CA ALA A 29 -14.23 -2.15 -9.03
C ALA A 29 -12.93 -2.96 -9.03
N ASP A 30 -12.89 -4.06 -9.80
CA ASP A 30 -11.72 -4.93 -9.90
C ASP A 30 -10.51 -4.19 -10.51
N GLU A 31 -10.76 -3.23 -11.40
CA GLU A 31 -9.76 -2.39 -12.03
C GLU A 31 -8.96 -1.57 -11.00
N ASP A 32 -9.61 -1.11 -9.91
CA ASP A 32 -8.94 -0.36 -8.85
C ASP A 32 -7.90 -1.24 -8.14
N TYR A 33 -8.25 -2.51 -7.88
CA TYR A 33 -7.34 -3.47 -7.28
C TYR A 33 -6.14 -3.75 -8.19
N PHE A 34 -6.39 -3.95 -9.49
CA PHE A 34 -5.31 -4.20 -10.45
C PHE A 34 -4.38 -2.99 -10.60
N ALA A 35 -4.92 -1.78 -10.66
CA ALA A 35 -4.14 -0.54 -10.70
C ALA A 35 -3.30 -0.36 -9.43
N TYR A 36 -3.89 -0.63 -8.25
CA TYR A 36 -3.17 -0.59 -6.98
C TYR A 36 -2.03 -1.61 -6.93
N ARG A 37 -2.29 -2.85 -7.34
CA ARG A 37 -1.27 -3.92 -7.40
C ARG A 37 -0.13 -3.55 -8.35
N HIS A 38 -0.42 -2.95 -9.50
CA HIS A 38 0.60 -2.46 -10.42
C HIS A 38 1.50 -1.42 -9.75
N SER A 39 0.88 -0.42 -9.11
CA SER A 39 1.57 0.67 -8.43
C SER A 39 2.45 0.16 -7.27
N LEU A 40 1.97 -0.83 -6.51
CA LEU A 40 2.76 -1.48 -5.46
C LEU A 40 4.01 -2.17 -6.01
N LYS A 41 3.87 -2.87 -7.16
CA LYS A 41 5.00 -3.54 -7.80
C LYS A 41 6.05 -2.52 -8.28
N GLU A 42 5.62 -1.45 -8.92
CA GLU A 42 6.53 -0.40 -9.37
C GLU A 42 7.26 0.27 -8.19
N GLY A 43 6.54 0.54 -7.10
CA GLY A 43 7.13 1.10 -5.88
C GLY A 43 8.13 0.15 -5.19
N ALA A 44 7.91 -1.16 -5.26
CA ALA A 44 8.82 -2.15 -4.70
C ALA A 44 10.12 -2.36 -5.50
N GLN A 45 10.16 -1.87 -6.74
CA GLN A 45 11.32 -1.96 -7.64
C GLN A 45 12.21 -0.70 -7.63
N ARG A 46 11.79 0.35 -6.93
CA ARG A 46 12.54 1.60 -6.74
C ARG A 46 13.29 1.59 -5.42
#